data_AF-A0A5N5W373-F1
#
_entry.id   AF-A0A5N5W373-F1
#
_cell.length_a   1.000
_cell.length_b   1.000
_cell.length_c   1.000
_cell.angle_alpha   90.00
_cell.angle_beta   90.00
_cell.angle_gamma   90.00
#
_symmetry.space_group_name_H-M   'P 1'
#
loop_
_entity.id
_entity.type
_entity.pdbx_description
1 polymer ?
#
loop_
_entity_poly.entity_id
_entity_poly.type
_entity_poly.pdbx_seq_one_letter_code
_entity_poly.pdbx_strand_id
1 'polypeptide(L)' 'MGEPPRRLDPTMDRASAAVVLRCEPRQVGPCVRCRGLTVRYGQQAQPICPACTCERSRGQGRAYDQ' A
#
# COMPACT_ATOMS: atom_id res chain seq x y z
N MET A 1 8.94 -13.95 10.29
CA MET A 1 7.55 -14.16 9.82
C MET A 1 7.02 -12.82 9.34
N GLY A 2 6.78 -12.67 8.05
CA GLY A 2 6.17 -11.45 7.50
C GLY A 2 4.74 -11.76 7.12
N GLU A 3 3.76 -11.33 7.92
CA GLU A 3 2.38 -11.32 7.47
C GLU A 3 2.30 -10.53 6.16
N PRO A 4 1.53 -11.01 5.16
CA PRO A 4 1.36 -10.25 3.93
C PRO A 4 0.77 -8.88 4.28
N PRO A 5 1.29 -7.79 3.68
CA PRO A 5 0.75 -6.46 3.94
C PRO A 5 -0.75 -6.45 3.65
N ARG A 6 -1.57 -6.24 4.68
CA ARG A 6 -3.02 -6.24 4.55
C ARG A 6 -3.48 -4.98 3.83
N ARG A 7 -4.43 -5.12 2.92
CA ARG A 7 -5.07 -3.98 2.25
C ARG A 7 -6.01 -3.30 3.25
N LEU A 8 -5.86 -1.99 3.45
CA LEU A 8 -6.79 -1.22 4.27
C LEU A 8 -8.09 -1.01 3.51
N ASP A 9 -9.20 -1.13 4.22
CA ASP A 9 -10.53 -0.97 3.65
C ASP A 9 -10.73 0.45 3.09
N PRO A 10 -11.29 0.63 1.89
CA PRO A 10 -11.51 1.95 1.29
C PRO A 10 -12.55 2.81 2.02
N THR A 11 -13.42 2.21 2.83
CA THR A 11 -14.45 2.90 3.62
C THR A 11 -13.95 3.29 5.02
N MET A 12 -12.77 2.80 5.42
CA MET A 12 -12.11 3.21 6.66
C MET A 12 -11.89 4.73 6.67
N ASP A 13 -12.10 5.34 7.85
CA ASP A 13 -11.79 6.74 8.05
C ASP A 13 -10.30 7.05 7.81
N ARG A 14 -10.01 8.19 7.18
CA ARG A 14 -8.63 8.56 6.80
C ARG A 14 -7.74 8.77 8.02
N ALA A 15 -8.27 9.27 9.13
CA ALA A 15 -7.46 9.44 10.35
C ALA A 15 -7.12 8.08 10.97
N SER A 16 -8.07 7.15 10.98
CA SER A 16 -7.84 5.76 11.40
C SER A 16 -6.79 5.07 10.51
N ALA A 17 -6.91 5.22 9.19
CA ALA A 17 -5.93 4.68 8.25
C ALA A 17 -4.53 5.31 8.45
N ALA A 18 -4.47 6.60 8.76
CA ALA A 18 -3.22 7.32 9.00
C ALA A 18 -2.47 6.79 10.23
N VAL A 19 -3.19 6.42 11.30
CA VAL A 19 -2.60 5.75 12.48
C VAL A 19 -1.96 4.42 12.08
N VAL A 20 -2.65 3.60 11.29
CA VAL A 20 -2.13 2.31 10.82
C VAL A 20 -0.93 2.48 9.90
N LEU A 21 -0.98 3.48 9.02
CA LEU A 21 0.07 3.80 8.05
C LEU A 21 1.22 4.65 8.61
N ARG A 22 1.09 5.10 9.87
CA ARG A 22 2.01 6.04 10.55
C ARG A 22 2.32 7.30 9.72
N CYS A 23 1.28 7.88 9.14
CA CYS A 23 1.36 9.10 8.34
C CYS A 23 0.31 10.12 8.80
N GLU A 24 0.20 11.25 8.13
CA GLU A 24 -0.89 12.21 8.38
C GLU A 24 -2.15 11.85 7.57
N PRO A 25 -3.36 12.16 8.06
CA PRO A 25 -4.62 11.87 7.35
C PRO A 25 -4.69 12.47 5.95
N ARG A 26 -4.09 13.66 5.75
CA ARG A 26 -3.97 14.34 4.45
C ARG A 26 -3.10 13.59 3.44
N GLN A 27 -2.25 12.69 3.92
CA GLN A 27 -1.37 11.88 3.09
C GLN A 27 -2.04 10.58 2.65
N VAL A 28 -3.20 10.21 3.21
CA VAL A 28 -3.91 8.97 2.91
C VAL A 28 -4.78 9.11 1.67
N GLY A 29 -4.67 8.16 0.75
CA GLY A 29 -5.55 8.07 -0.42
C GLY A 29 -5.68 6.65 -0.97
N PRO A 30 -6.61 6.42 -1.90
CA PRO A 30 -6.86 5.08 -2.44
C PRO A 30 -5.76 4.64 -3.41
N CYS A 31 -5.34 3.38 -3.31
CA CYS A 31 -4.44 2.73 -4.26
C CYS A 31 -5.11 2.56 -5.63
N VAL A 32 -4.40 2.86 -6.72
CA VAL A 32 -4.96 2.78 -8.09
C VAL A 32 -5.28 1.34 -8.52
N ARG A 33 -4.59 0.35 -7.92
CA ARG A 33 -4.72 -1.05 -8.32
C ARG A 33 -5.79 -1.79 -7.53
N CYS A 34 -5.75 -1.68 -6.20
CA CYS A 34 -6.63 -2.44 -5.31
C CYS A 34 -7.66 -1.60 -4.57
N ARG A 35 -7.71 -0.28 -4.83
CA ARG A 35 -8.62 0.71 -4.21
C ARG A 35 -8.52 0.89 -2.69
N GLY A 36 -7.81 0.02 -1.96
CA GLY A 36 -7.56 0.18 -0.53
C GLY A 36 -6.72 1.42 -0.16
N LEU A 37 -6.88 1.91 1.06
CA LEU A 37 -6.18 3.11 1.53
C LEU A 37 -4.67 2.88 1.74
N THR A 38 -3.86 3.87 1.35
CA THR A 38 -2.40 3.86 1.45
C THR A 38 -1.85 5.29 1.55
N VAL A 39 -0.57 5.44 1.86
CA VAL A 39 0.12 6.74 1.79
C VAL A 39 0.31 7.14 0.32
N ARG A 40 -0.32 8.24 -0.09
CA ARG A 40 -0.39 8.75 -1.47
C ARG A 40 0.27 10.10 -1.68
N TYR A 41 0.39 10.92 -0.63
CA TYR A 41 0.93 12.27 -0.72
C TYR A 41 1.99 12.50 0.36
N GLY A 42 2.88 13.49 0.15
CA GLY A 42 3.99 13.78 1.05
C GLY A 42 5.26 12.95 0.79
N GLN A 43 6.27 13.07 1.65
CA GLN A 43 7.59 12.46 1.42
C GLN A 43 7.58 10.92 1.37
N GLN A 44 6.61 10.28 2.02
CA GLN A 44 6.44 8.82 2.02
C GLN A 44 5.43 8.34 0.97
N ALA A 45 4.97 9.23 0.09
CA ALA A 45 4.03 8.90 -0.98
C ALA A 45 4.59 7.80 -1.88
N GLN A 46 3.77 6.77 -2.09
CA GLN A 46 4.09 5.72 -3.06
C GLN A 46 3.00 5.61 -4.11
N PRO A 47 3.37 5.35 -5.38
CA PRO A 47 2.41 5.15 -6.45
C PRO A 47 1.58 3.87 -6.27
N ILE A 48 2.06 2.93 -5.44
CA ILE A 48 1.46 1.61 -5.21
C ILE A 48 1.52 1.31 -3.70
N CYS A 49 0.48 0.67 -3.15
CA CYS A 49 0.45 0.29 -1.74
C CYS A 49 1.39 -0.88 -1.42
N PRO A 50 1.81 -1.06 -0.15
CA PRO A 50 2.72 -2.13 0.25
C PRO A 50 2.26 -3.54 -0.17
N ALA A 51 0.95 -3.80 -0.14
CA ALA A 51 0.37 -5.06 -0.61
C ALA A 51 0.71 -5.34 -2.07
N CYS A 52 0.46 -4.35 -2.94
CA CYS A 52 0.72 -4.48 -4.36
C CYS A 52 2.22 -4.43 -4.70
N THR A 53 3.03 -3.72 -3.91
CA THR A 53 4.50 -3.77 -4.02
C THR A 53 5.02 -5.17 -3.68
N CYS A 54 4.51 -5.80 -2.61
CA CYS A 54 4.86 -7.17 -2.24
C CYS A 54 4.45 -8.19 -3.33
N GLU A 55 3.25 -8.06 -3.90
CA GLU A 55 2.80 -8.90 -5.02
C GLU A 55 3.74 -8.75 -6.25
N ARG A 56 4.15 -7.52 -6.56
CA ARG A 56 5.10 -7.26 -7.65
C ARG A 56 6.48 -7.86 -7.38
N SER A 57 7.00 -7.78 -6.16
CA SER A 57 8.27 -8.41 -5.79
C SER A 57 8.20 -9.94 -5.82
N ARG A 58 7.05 -10.53 -5.45
CA ARG A 58 6.82 -11.99 -5.55
C ARG A 58 6.74 -12.49 -6.99
N GLY A 59 6.19 -11.68 -7.90
CA GLY A 59 6.10 -12.02 -9.33
C GLY A 59 7.41 -11.84 -10.12
N GLN A 60 8.35 -11.03 -9.64
CA GLN A 60 9.62 -10.74 -10.33
C GLN A 60 10.70 -11.84 -10.17
N GLY A 61 10.43 -12.91 -9.42
CA GLY A 61 11.32 -14.07 -9.29
C GLY A 61 11.19 -15.14 -10.38
N ARG A 62 10.48 -14.88 -11.49
CA ARG A 62 10.24 -15.85 -12.59
C ARG A 62 10.63 -15.32 -13.98
N ALA A 63 11.67 -14.49 -14.08
CA ALA A 63 12.00 -13.85 -15.34
C ALA A 63 13.49 -13.83 -15.71
N TYR A 64 14.30 -14.81 -15.27
CA TYR A 64 15.65 -15.03 -15.84
C TYR A 64 16.05 -16.51 -15.71
N ASP A 65 15.42 -17.39 -16.49
CA ASP A 65 15.95 -18.70 -16.87
C ASP A 65 15.38 -19.02 -18.26
N GLN A 66 16.02 -18.47 -19.29
CA GLN A 66 15.93 -18.88 -20.69
C GLN A 66 17.29 -18.62 -21.33
#